data_AF-A0AAD4DZN5-F1
#
_entry.id   AF-A0AAD4DZN5-F1
#
_cell.length_a   1.000
_cell.length_b   1.000
_cell.length_c   1.000
_cell.angle_alpha   90.00
_cell.angle_beta   90.00
_cell.angle_gamma   90.00
#
_symmetry.space_group_name_H-M   'P 1'
#
loop_
_entity.id
_entity.type
_entity.pdbx_description
1 polymer ?
#
loop_
_entity_poly.entity_id
_entity_poly.type
_entity_poly.pdbx_seq_one_letter_code
_entity_poly.pdbx_strand_id
1 'polypeptide(L)'
;MENSRQPEVDGMCDEKLIHLNGISRETFELFLEFTFGRMRTGSHSIDELSKFLHFCDMYQCSHACEFVISRISSAHYRFHPAKLINLAIKYHVRSIFPYTFQQLAETPITELTHAHQELMGNKVFLNVIYVQAALDSHRQIIAAEELKILMHSNECQDPTGCNEDWHAIWWNGTGRFLLDGRNPQPYDDTVKCFKELQFGCVSEGCKDLMFKILDQGAAFKHAQQFLSETCSFLVEKLVFEPEPPSP
;
A
#
# COMPACT_ATOMS: atom_id res chain seq x y z
N MET A 1 -24.92 35.75 48.59
CA MET A 1 -25.69 34.67 47.95
C MET A 1 -25.30 34.65 46.49
N GLU A 2 -24.23 33.91 46.17
CA GLU A 2 -23.81 33.67 44.79
C GLU A 2 -24.74 32.65 44.16
N ASN A 3 -25.47 33.09 43.15
CA ASN A 3 -26.42 32.29 42.42
C ASN A 3 -25.63 31.36 41.49
N SER A 4 -25.43 30.11 41.91
CA SER A 4 -24.81 29.07 41.10
C SER A 4 -25.71 28.75 39.91
N ARG A 5 -25.47 29.38 38.76
CA ARG A 5 -26.09 28.96 37.50
C ARG A 5 -25.53 27.60 37.13
N GLN A 6 -26.33 26.55 37.31
CA GLN A 6 -26.06 25.27 36.67
C GLN A 6 -26.03 25.49 35.15
N PRO A 7 -25.09 24.88 34.42
CA PRO A 7 -25.11 24.93 32.96
C PRO A 7 -26.42 24.31 32.46
N GLU A 8 -27.16 25.05 31.63
CA GLU A 8 -28.36 24.50 31.00
C GLU A 8 -27.96 23.31 30.12
N VAL A 9 -28.63 22.19 30.31
CA VAL A 9 -28.37 20.94 29.59
C VAL A 9 -29.34 20.84 28.42
N ASP A 10 -28.80 20.70 27.21
CA ASP A 10 -29.56 20.46 25.98
C ASP A 10 -30.32 19.12 26.02
N GLY A 11 -31.39 18.99 25.23
CA GLY A 11 -32.09 17.72 25.02
C GLY A 11 -33.02 17.26 26.15
N MET A 12 -33.37 18.16 27.08
CA MET A 12 -34.24 17.85 28.23
C MET A 12 -35.74 17.96 27.89
N CYS A 13 -36.11 18.72 26.86
CA CYS A 13 -37.48 18.86 26.36
C CYS A 13 -37.48 19.35 24.90
N ASP A 14 -38.64 19.32 24.25
CA ASP A 14 -38.81 19.74 22.85
C ASP A 14 -38.43 21.21 22.60
N GLU A 15 -38.44 22.04 23.63
CA GLU A 15 -38.07 23.46 23.58
C GLU A 15 -36.55 23.68 23.69
N LYS A 16 -35.79 22.63 24.08
CA LYS A 16 -34.34 22.63 24.26
C LYS A 16 -33.68 21.64 23.30
N LEU A 17 -33.55 22.07 22.05
CA LEU A 17 -32.96 21.27 20.98
C LEU A 17 -31.52 20.86 21.28
N ILE A 18 -31.13 19.68 20.79
CA ILE A 18 -29.72 19.24 20.82
C ILE A 18 -28.98 19.87 19.65
N HIS A 19 -27.99 20.71 19.95
CA HIS A 19 -27.18 21.37 18.93
C HIS A 19 -25.95 20.52 18.58
N LEU A 20 -25.94 19.96 17.36
CA LEU A 20 -24.78 19.22 16.83
C LEU A 20 -23.83 20.19 16.11
N ASN A 21 -23.00 20.89 16.88
CA ASN A 21 -22.04 21.85 16.33
C ASN A 21 -20.96 21.14 15.48
N GLY A 22 -20.70 21.67 14.28
CA GLY A 22 -19.65 21.14 13.39
C GLY A 22 -20.07 19.97 12.51
N ILE A 23 -21.32 19.50 12.63
CA ILE A 23 -21.86 18.42 11.79
C ILE A 23 -22.68 19.00 10.64
N SER A 24 -22.36 18.61 9.41
CA SER A 24 -23.16 19.01 8.25
C SER A 24 -24.48 18.23 8.21
N ARG A 25 -25.51 18.84 7.63
CA ARG A 25 -26.83 18.20 7.45
C ARG A 25 -26.69 16.87 6.71
N GLU A 26 -25.86 16.83 5.67
CA GLU A 26 -25.64 15.64 4.83
C GLU A 26 -25.00 14.50 5.64
N THR A 27 -24.05 14.84 6.53
CA THR A 27 -23.40 13.85 7.39
C THR A 27 -24.40 13.26 8.39
N PHE A 28 -25.28 14.10 8.94
CA PHE A 28 -26.33 13.64 9.84
C PHE A 28 -27.40 12.81 9.11
N GLU A 29 -27.78 13.18 7.89
CA GLU A 29 -28.68 12.39 7.05
C GLU A 29 -28.11 10.98 6.77
N LEU A 30 -26.81 10.86 6.49
CA LEU A 30 -26.13 9.56 6.33
C LEU A 30 -26.21 8.70 7.60
N PHE A 31 -26.05 9.32 8.78
CA PHE A 31 -26.21 8.63 10.05
C PHE A 31 -27.64 8.11 10.26
N LEU A 32 -28.65 8.91 9.95
CA LEU A 32 -30.05 8.48 10.06
C LEU A 32 -30.36 7.35 9.05
N GLU A 33 -29.86 7.45 7.82
CA GLU A 33 -30.01 6.41 6.82
C GLU A 33 -29.39 5.08 7.26
N PHE A 34 -28.20 5.13 7.87
CA PHE A 34 -27.57 3.96 8.47
C PHE A 34 -28.43 3.38 9.60
N THR A 35 -28.78 4.22 10.58
CA THR A 35 -29.46 3.82 11.82
C THR A 35 -30.83 3.21 11.56
N PHE A 36 -31.57 3.77 10.59
CA PHE A 36 -32.93 3.32 10.26
C PHE A 36 -32.98 2.37 9.05
N GLY A 37 -31.83 1.87 8.57
CA GLY A 37 -31.76 0.89 7.48
C GLY A 37 -32.23 1.41 6.12
N ARG A 38 -32.22 2.73 5.90
CA ARG A 38 -32.65 3.40 4.66
C ARG A 38 -31.46 3.87 3.82
N MET A 39 -30.38 3.10 3.81
CA MET A 39 -29.19 3.41 3.02
C MET A 39 -29.57 3.56 1.54
N ARG A 40 -29.24 4.72 0.95
CA ARG A 40 -29.43 4.95 -0.49
C ARG A 40 -28.63 3.92 -1.28
N THR A 41 -29.19 3.45 -2.39
CA THR A 41 -28.54 2.49 -3.31
C THR A 41 -27.45 3.13 -4.20
N GLY A 42 -27.14 4.40 -3.99
CA GLY A 42 -26.11 5.14 -4.75
C GLY A 42 -24.71 4.95 -4.17
N SER A 43 -23.67 5.22 -4.97
CA SER A 43 -22.30 5.22 -4.47
C SER A 43 -22.04 6.47 -3.63
N HIS A 44 -21.61 6.31 -2.38
CA HIS A 44 -21.12 7.42 -1.58
C HIS A 44 -19.82 7.97 -2.18
N SER A 45 -19.66 9.29 -2.13
CA SER A 45 -18.40 9.95 -2.43
C SER A 45 -17.37 9.69 -1.32
N ILE A 46 -16.10 9.85 -1.68
CA ILE A 46 -14.97 9.72 -0.76
C ILE A 46 -15.05 10.72 0.40
N ASP A 47 -15.49 11.94 0.10
CA ASP A 47 -15.62 13.01 1.10
C ASP A 47 -16.75 12.71 2.10
N GLU A 48 -17.89 12.22 1.61
CA GLU A 48 -19.00 11.77 2.45
C GLU A 48 -18.59 10.65 3.40
N LEU A 49 -17.93 9.60 2.90
CA LEU A 49 -17.46 8.50 3.75
C LEU A 49 -16.44 8.98 4.79
N SER A 50 -15.55 9.91 4.42
CA SER A 50 -14.55 10.46 5.34
C SER A 50 -15.19 11.29 6.46
N LYS A 51 -16.18 12.13 6.11
CA LYS A 51 -16.96 12.94 7.07
C LYS A 51 -17.83 12.07 7.96
N PHE A 52 -18.47 11.05 7.39
CA PHE A 52 -19.31 10.14 8.15
C PHE A 52 -18.48 9.30 9.13
N LEU A 53 -17.28 8.84 8.74
CA LEU A 53 -16.38 8.17 9.66
C LEU A 53 -15.96 9.08 10.82
N HIS A 54 -15.67 10.36 10.55
CA HIS A 54 -15.35 11.33 11.60
C HIS A 54 -16.53 11.57 12.55
N PHE A 55 -17.75 11.63 12.03
CA PHE A 55 -18.97 11.70 12.85
C PHE A 55 -19.10 10.47 13.75
N CYS A 56 -18.93 9.28 13.19
CA CYS A 56 -19.08 8.04 13.96
C CYS A 56 -18.03 7.94 15.08
N ASP A 57 -16.81 8.36 14.81
CA ASP A 57 -15.73 8.45 15.81
C ASP A 57 -16.07 9.48 16.92
N MET A 58 -16.50 10.68 16.53
CA MET A 58 -16.86 11.77 17.46
C MET A 58 -17.97 11.35 18.44
N TYR A 59 -18.97 10.61 17.97
CA TYR A 59 -20.10 10.15 18.77
C TYR A 59 -19.99 8.67 19.19
N GLN A 60 -18.80 8.06 19.09
CA GLN A 60 -18.51 6.69 19.54
C GLN A 60 -19.46 5.61 18.97
N CYS A 61 -19.89 5.78 17.72
CA CYS A 61 -20.76 4.85 17.01
C CYS A 61 -19.95 3.71 16.37
N SER A 62 -19.46 2.77 17.17
CA SER A 62 -18.55 1.69 16.73
C SER A 62 -19.08 0.88 15.53
N HIS A 63 -20.35 0.46 15.55
CA HIS A 63 -20.92 -0.32 14.46
C HIS A 63 -21.01 0.47 13.14
N ALA A 64 -21.28 1.79 13.24
CA ALA A 64 -21.28 2.67 12.07
C ALA A 64 -19.85 2.90 11.55
N CYS A 65 -18.86 3.03 12.43
CA CYS A 65 -17.45 3.07 12.05
C CYS A 65 -17.05 1.82 11.26
N GLU A 66 -17.33 0.62 11.77
CA GLU A 66 -17.02 -0.65 11.10
C GLU A 66 -17.65 -0.73 9.70
N PHE A 67 -18.93 -0.33 9.59
CA PHE A 67 -19.62 -0.27 8.31
C PHE A 67 -18.91 0.67 7.32
N VAL A 68 -18.60 1.90 7.74
CA VAL A 68 -17.94 2.88 6.87
C VAL A 68 -16.54 2.43 6.47
N ILE A 69 -15.78 1.84 7.40
CA ILE A 69 -14.47 1.24 7.14
C ILE A 69 -14.59 0.14 6.07
N SER A 70 -15.55 -0.77 6.20
CA SER A 70 -15.78 -1.84 5.21
C SER A 70 -16.06 -1.29 3.80
N ARG A 71 -16.79 -0.16 3.71
CA ARG A 71 -17.07 0.55 2.45
C ARG A 71 -15.81 1.20 1.89
N ILE A 72 -15.00 1.85 2.72
CA ILE A 72 -13.72 2.44 2.31
C ILE A 72 -12.77 1.34 1.82
N SER A 73 -12.65 0.22 2.54
CA SER A 73 -11.87 -0.94 2.12
C SER A 73 -12.34 -1.50 0.78
N SER A 74 -13.65 -1.57 0.54
CA SER A 74 -14.21 -2.07 -0.72
C SER A 74 -13.99 -1.11 -1.90
N ALA A 75 -13.89 0.19 -1.62
CA ALA A 75 -13.72 1.25 -2.61
C ALA A 75 -12.32 1.87 -2.59
N HIS A 76 -11.32 1.15 -2.04
CA HIS A 76 -9.98 1.68 -1.77
C HIS A 76 -9.31 2.28 -3.02
N TYR A 77 -9.54 1.69 -4.21
CA TYR A 77 -9.00 2.16 -5.49
C TYR A 77 -9.43 3.58 -5.88
N ARG A 78 -10.48 4.12 -5.24
CA ARG A 78 -10.94 5.50 -5.48
C ARG A 78 -10.13 6.51 -4.68
N PHE A 79 -9.40 6.08 -3.64
CA PHE A 79 -8.68 6.96 -2.74
C PHE A 79 -7.20 7.03 -3.12
N HIS A 80 -6.61 8.22 -2.96
CA HIS A 80 -5.15 8.33 -2.99
C HIS A 80 -4.55 7.57 -1.79
N PRO A 81 -3.46 6.81 -1.97
CA PRO A 81 -2.88 5.99 -0.90
C PRO A 81 -2.52 6.78 0.37
N ALA A 82 -2.02 8.01 0.24
CA ALA A 82 -1.76 8.90 1.38
C ALA A 82 -2.99 9.15 2.27
N LYS A 83 -4.17 9.28 1.65
CA LYS A 83 -5.44 9.46 2.36
C LYS A 83 -5.86 8.19 3.08
N LEU A 84 -5.70 7.03 2.46
CA LEU A 84 -5.99 5.73 3.08
C LEU A 84 -5.08 5.46 4.28
N ILE A 85 -3.78 5.79 4.20
CA ILE A 85 -2.88 5.71 5.36
C ILE A 85 -3.35 6.62 6.49
N ASN A 86 -3.70 7.88 6.18
CA ASN A 86 -4.20 8.80 7.19
C ASN A 86 -5.43 8.23 7.91
N LEU A 87 -6.39 7.70 7.15
CA LEU A 87 -7.60 7.07 7.69
C LEU A 87 -7.25 5.82 8.53
N ALA A 88 -6.35 4.97 8.04
CA ALA A 88 -5.91 3.76 8.74
C ALA A 88 -5.24 4.09 10.09
N ILE A 89 -4.41 5.13 10.14
CA ILE A 89 -3.77 5.57 11.39
C ILE A 89 -4.81 6.20 12.32
N LYS A 90 -5.61 7.15 11.81
CA LYS A 90 -6.56 7.92 12.62
C LYS A 90 -7.66 7.06 13.25
N TYR A 91 -8.15 6.06 12.52
CA TYR A 91 -9.24 5.18 12.94
C TYR A 91 -8.78 3.75 13.22
N HIS A 92 -7.48 3.54 13.41
CA HIS A 92 -6.91 2.26 13.84
C HIS A 92 -7.22 1.05 12.95
N VAL A 93 -7.31 1.26 11.62
CA VAL A 93 -7.66 0.21 10.66
C VAL A 93 -6.42 -0.49 10.10
N ARG A 94 -5.98 -1.55 10.77
CA ARG A 94 -4.77 -2.31 10.39
C ARG A 94 -4.86 -2.97 9.02
N SER A 95 -6.02 -3.48 8.63
CA SER A 95 -6.19 -4.28 7.41
C SER A 95 -5.93 -3.52 6.11
N ILE A 96 -6.16 -2.20 6.10
CA ILE A 96 -5.97 -1.35 4.90
C ILE A 96 -4.49 -0.96 4.73
N PHE A 97 -3.75 -0.88 5.84
CA PHE A 97 -2.42 -0.27 5.86
C PHE A 97 -1.42 -0.98 4.92
N PRO A 98 -1.27 -2.32 4.91
CA PRO A 98 -0.21 -2.97 4.13
C PRO A 98 -0.31 -2.75 2.64
N TYR A 99 -1.48 -3.01 2.08
CA TYR A 99 -1.74 -2.78 0.67
C TYR A 99 -1.53 -1.31 0.29
N THR A 100 -2.02 -0.39 1.13
CA THR A 100 -1.89 1.05 0.87
C THR A 100 -0.43 1.52 0.93
N PHE A 101 0.34 1.01 1.89
CA PHE A 101 1.75 1.33 2.02
C PHE A 101 2.55 0.81 0.82
N GLN A 102 2.22 -0.38 0.32
CA GLN A 102 2.81 -0.92 -0.90
C GLN A 102 2.55 0.03 -2.09
N GLN A 103 1.31 0.49 -2.28
CA GLN A 103 1.01 1.46 -3.34
C GLN A 103 1.81 2.75 -3.21
N LEU A 104 2.02 3.25 -1.98
CA LEU A 104 2.88 4.42 -1.76
C LEU A 104 4.34 4.15 -2.15
N ALA A 105 4.87 2.98 -1.78
CA ALA A 105 6.23 2.59 -2.14
C ALA A 105 6.42 2.44 -3.66
N GLU A 106 5.36 2.11 -4.39
CA GLU A 106 5.38 2.03 -5.86
C GLU A 106 5.10 3.38 -6.55
N THR A 107 4.55 4.37 -5.83
CA THR A 107 4.23 5.70 -6.38
C THR A 107 5.50 6.54 -6.56
N PRO A 108 5.78 7.11 -7.74
CA PRO A 108 6.94 7.98 -7.93
C PRO A 108 6.97 9.15 -6.93
N ILE A 109 8.13 9.44 -6.34
CA ILE A 109 8.28 10.54 -5.36
C ILE A 109 7.83 11.88 -5.97
N THR A 110 8.04 12.06 -7.28
CA THR A 110 7.63 13.27 -8.01
C THR A 110 6.11 13.47 -8.05
N GLU A 111 5.32 12.42 -7.82
CA GLU A 111 3.86 12.47 -7.74
C GLU A 111 3.36 12.70 -6.30
N LEU A 112 4.25 12.62 -5.31
CA LEU A 112 3.94 12.89 -3.91
C LEU A 112 4.10 14.39 -3.60
N THR A 113 2.98 15.05 -3.34
CA THR A 113 2.93 16.47 -2.99
C THR A 113 3.13 16.69 -1.48
N HIS A 114 3.40 17.94 -1.08
CA HIS A 114 3.44 18.33 0.33
C HIS A 114 2.12 18.01 1.05
N ALA A 115 0.97 18.18 0.40
CA ALA A 115 -0.32 17.82 0.98
C ALA A 115 -0.43 16.31 1.24
N HIS A 116 0.14 15.46 0.38
CA HIS A 116 0.20 14.00 0.62
C HIS A 116 1.09 13.67 1.82
N GLN A 117 2.24 14.36 1.95
CA GLN A 117 3.13 14.22 3.09
C GLN A 117 2.44 14.62 4.41
N GLU A 118 1.71 15.74 4.43
CA GLU A 118 0.95 16.19 5.60
C GLU A 118 -0.13 15.18 6.00
N LEU A 119 -0.81 14.56 5.02
CA LEU A 119 -1.82 13.54 5.27
C LEU A 119 -1.23 12.27 5.91
N MET A 120 -0.18 11.69 5.33
CA MET A 120 0.38 10.43 5.83
C MET A 120 1.31 10.62 7.05
N GLY A 121 1.81 11.84 7.25
CA GLY A 121 2.76 12.20 8.30
C GLY A 121 4.21 11.86 7.95
N ASN A 122 5.13 12.60 8.58
CA ASN A 122 6.57 12.49 8.32
C ASN A 122 7.13 11.09 8.50
N LYS A 123 6.64 10.35 9.51
CA LYS A 123 7.16 9.01 9.80
C LYS A 123 6.86 8.03 8.67
N VAL A 124 5.65 8.05 8.12
CA VAL A 124 5.31 7.20 6.96
C VAL A 124 6.09 7.66 5.73
N PHE A 125 6.08 8.96 5.45
CA PHE A 125 6.75 9.53 4.29
C PHE A 125 8.26 9.19 4.23
N LEU A 126 8.98 9.34 5.34
CA LEU A 126 10.40 8.98 5.41
C LEU A 126 10.64 7.49 5.16
N ASN A 127 9.77 6.61 5.67
CA ASN A 127 9.89 5.18 5.44
C ASN A 127 9.58 4.80 3.99
N VAL A 128 8.63 5.49 3.33
CA VAL A 128 8.41 5.33 1.88
C VAL A 128 9.68 5.67 1.11
N ILE A 129 10.34 6.80 1.42
CA ILE A 129 11.60 7.20 0.76
C ILE A 129 12.69 6.16 0.98
N TYR A 130 12.89 5.68 2.21
CA TYR A 130 13.92 4.68 2.50
C TYR A 130 13.65 3.35 1.80
N VAL A 131 12.39 2.90 1.78
CA VAL A 131 12.00 1.69 1.06
C VAL A 131 12.25 1.85 -0.43
N GLN A 132 11.85 2.99 -1.03
CA GLN A 132 12.09 3.25 -2.45
C GLN A 132 13.58 3.26 -2.79
N ALA A 133 14.40 3.96 -2.00
CA ALA A 133 15.85 3.98 -2.20
C ALA A 133 16.47 2.58 -2.07
N ALA A 134 16.02 1.77 -1.11
CA ALA A 134 16.48 0.39 -0.96
C ALA A 134 16.05 -0.49 -2.14
N LEU A 135 14.80 -0.36 -2.61
CA LEU A 135 14.30 -1.08 -3.77
C LEU A 135 15.05 -0.70 -5.05
N ASP A 136 15.34 0.57 -5.25
CA ASP A 136 16.10 1.05 -6.40
C ASP A 136 17.55 0.56 -6.37
N SER A 137 18.19 0.60 -5.20
CA SER A 137 19.52 0.01 -5.01
C SER A 137 19.51 -1.50 -5.30
N HIS A 138 18.49 -2.22 -4.82
CA HIS A 138 18.34 -3.65 -5.10
C HIS A 138 18.15 -3.90 -6.60
N ARG A 139 17.31 -3.12 -7.29
CA ARG A 139 17.12 -3.22 -8.75
C ARG A 139 18.43 -3.04 -9.50
N GLN A 140 19.24 -2.05 -9.10
CA GLN A 140 20.56 -1.80 -9.70
C GLN A 140 21.51 -2.97 -9.49
N ILE A 141 21.53 -3.58 -8.30
CA ILE A 141 22.33 -4.78 -8.02
C ILE A 141 21.89 -5.92 -8.92
N ILE A 142 20.59 -6.24 -8.99
CA ILE A 142 20.08 -7.33 -9.84
C ILE A 142 20.35 -7.07 -11.33
N ALA A 143 20.22 -5.81 -11.77
CA ALA A 143 20.52 -5.45 -13.15
C ALA A 143 22.00 -5.64 -13.49
N ALA A 144 22.91 -5.30 -12.57
CA ALA A 144 24.36 -5.37 -12.77
C ALA A 144 24.95 -6.77 -12.51
N GLU A 145 24.38 -7.52 -11.57
CA GLU A 145 24.86 -8.82 -11.14
C GLU A 145 24.03 -9.94 -11.77
N GLU A 146 24.59 -10.52 -12.83
CA GLU A 146 24.00 -11.70 -13.45
C GLU A 146 24.08 -12.94 -12.55
N LEU A 147 23.10 -13.83 -12.74
CA LEU A 147 23.23 -15.20 -12.27
C LEU A 147 24.33 -15.89 -13.07
N LYS A 148 25.40 -16.33 -12.42
CA LYS A 148 26.50 -17.03 -13.10
C LYS A 148 26.13 -18.48 -13.39
N ILE A 149 26.41 -18.94 -14.61
CA ILE A 149 26.31 -20.36 -14.95
C ILE A 149 27.47 -21.09 -14.25
N LEU A 150 27.20 -21.65 -13.08
CA LEU A 150 28.22 -22.38 -12.29
C LEU A 150 28.53 -23.76 -12.88
N MET A 151 27.55 -24.37 -13.54
CA MET A 151 27.68 -25.66 -14.21
C MET A 151 26.92 -25.62 -15.53
N HIS A 152 27.63 -25.93 -16.61
CA HIS A 152 27.02 -26.06 -17.93
C HIS A 152 26.31 -27.41 -18.07
N SER A 153 25.26 -27.45 -18.88
CA SER A 153 24.64 -28.72 -19.29
C SER A 153 25.64 -29.58 -20.06
N ASN A 154 25.50 -30.90 -19.98
CA ASN A 154 26.28 -31.86 -20.76
C ASN A 154 26.13 -31.65 -22.28
N GLU A 155 25.08 -30.98 -22.71
CA GLU A 155 24.80 -30.65 -24.11
C GLU A 155 25.50 -29.37 -24.60
N CYS A 156 26.07 -28.58 -23.69
CA CYS A 156 26.76 -27.33 -24.02
C CYS A 156 28.09 -27.62 -24.73
N GLN A 157 28.19 -27.23 -26.00
CA GLN A 157 29.39 -27.44 -26.82
C GLN A 157 30.39 -26.27 -26.72
N ASP A 158 29.94 -25.09 -26.31
CA ASP A 158 30.76 -23.89 -26.15
C ASP A 158 30.43 -23.16 -24.83
N PRO A 159 31.07 -23.57 -23.70
CA PRO A 159 30.88 -22.94 -22.41
C PRO A 159 31.23 -21.46 -22.38
N THR A 160 32.19 -21.02 -23.19
CA THR A 160 32.64 -19.62 -23.24
C THR A 160 31.59 -18.75 -23.92
N GLY A 161 31.19 -19.13 -25.14
CA GLY A 161 30.13 -18.41 -25.87
C GLY A 161 28.80 -18.42 -25.12
N CYS A 162 28.47 -19.52 -24.43
CA CYS A 162 27.28 -19.60 -23.58
C CYS A 162 27.33 -18.58 -22.42
N ASN A 163 28.48 -18.39 -21.78
CA ASN A 163 28.62 -17.39 -20.71
C ASN A 163 28.57 -15.95 -21.25
N GLU A 164 29.25 -15.69 -22.36
CA GLU A 164 29.29 -14.35 -22.97
C GLU A 164 27.90 -13.90 -23.45
N ASP A 165 27.17 -14.78 -24.13
CA ASP A 165 25.80 -14.48 -24.57
C ASP A 165 24.86 -14.33 -23.38
N TRP A 166 24.96 -15.21 -22.37
CA TRP A 166 24.17 -15.07 -21.14
C TRP A 166 24.39 -13.70 -20.49
N HIS A 167 25.65 -13.26 -20.40
CA HIS A 167 26.00 -11.94 -19.86
C HIS A 167 25.39 -10.81 -20.68
N ALA A 168 25.56 -10.85 -22.00
CA ALA A 168 25.02 -9.85 -22.90
C ALA A 168 23.48 -9.77 -22.80
N ILE A 169 22.81 -10.91 -22.73
CA ILE A 169 21.34 -11.00 -22.67
C ILE A 169 20.82 -10.59 -21.30
N TRP A 170 21.52 -10.91 -20.21
CA TRP A 170 21.16 -10.45 -18.87
C TRP A 170 21.08 -8.93 -18.81
N TRP A 171 22.15 -8.25 -19.25
CA TRP A 171 22.17 -6.79 -19.24
C TRP A 171 21.15 -6.19 -20.22
N ASN A 172 21.07 -6.70 -21.45
CA ASN A 172 20.16 -6.17 -22.47
C ASN A 172 18.68 -6.51 -22.22
N GLY A 173 18.40 -7.54 -21.42
CA GLY A 173 17.07 -7.94 -20.99
C GLY A 173 16.76 -7.41 -19.60
N THR A 174 17.14 -8.17 -18.57
CA THR A 174 16.89 -7.86 -17.15
C THR A 174 17.35 -6.45 -16.77
N GLY A 175 18.57 -6.08 -17.13
CA GLY A 175 19.11 -4.76 -16.79
C GLY A 175 18.28 -3.61 -17.37
N ARG A 176 17.91 -3.71 -18.65
CA ARG A 176 17.06 -2.71 -19.30
C ARG A 176 15.65 -2.65 -18.74
N PHE A 177 15.02 -3.81 -18.49
CA PHE A 177 13.65 -3.84 -17.98
C PHE A 177 13.55 -3.28 -16.56
N LEU A 178 14.52 -3.58 -15.68
CA LEU A 178 14.51 -3.07 -14.30
C LEU A 178 14.88 -1.58 -14.21
N LEU A 179 15.74 -1.10 -15.10
CA LEU A 179 16.32 0.25 -15.02
C LEU A 179 15.78 1.21 -16.08
N ASP A 180 14.70 0.86 -16.79
CA ASP A 180 14.07 1.78 -17.74
C ASP A 180 13.56 3.03 -17.00
N GLY A 181 14.16 4.19 -17.30
CA GLY A 181 13.77 5.46 -16.68
C GLY A 181 12.38 5.96 -17.07
N ARG A 182 11.73 5.35 -18.08
CA ARG A 182 10.35 5.69 -18.47
C ARG A 182 9.32 4.75 -17.85
N ASN A 183 9.64 3.47 -17.75
CA ASN A 183 8.71 2.45 -17.28
C ASN A 183 9.47 1.23 -16.69
N PRO A 184 10.06 1.38 -15.50
CA PRO A 184 10.78 0.27 -14.88
C PRO A 184 9.79 -0.87 -14.57
N GLN A 185 10.11 -2.07 -15.03
CA GLN A 185 9.23 -3.23 -14.85
C GLN A 185 9.37 -3.81 -13.44
N PRO A 186 8.28 -4.32 -12.85
CA PRO A 186 8.36 -5.19 -11.68
C PRO A 186 9.24 -6.42 -11.94
N TYR A 187 9.73 -7.07 -10.87
CA TYR A 187 10.59 -8.25 -11.01
C TYR A 187 9.89 -9.39 -11.76
N ASP A 188 8.64 -9.69 -11.43
CA ASP A 188 7.91 -10.80 -12.04
C ASP A 188 7.71 -10.59 -13.55
N ASP A 189 7.35 -9.36 -13.94
CA ASP A 189 7.20 -8.98 -15.35
C ASP A 189 8.55 -8.97 -16.08
N THR A 190 9.62 -8.52 -15.42
CA THR A 190 10.98 -8.57 -15.95
C THR A 190 11.39 -10.02 -16.27
N VAL A 191 11.19 -10.94 -15.33
CA VAL A 191 11.54 -12.36 -15.53
C VAL A 191 10.74 -12.97 -16.67
N LYS A 192 9.44 -12.64 -16.76
CA LYS A 192 8.59 -13.11 -17.85
C LYS A 192 9.10 -12.62 -19.21
N CYS A 193 9.34 -11.31 -19.35
CA CYS A 193 9.87 -10.72 -20.58
C CYS A 193 11.27 -11.24 -20.93
N PHE A 194 12.13 -11.44 -19.92
CA PHE A 194 13.46 -11.99 -20.10
C PHE A 194 13.44 -13.40 -20.70
N LYS A 195 12.55 -14.26 -20.22
CA LYS A 195 12.39 -15.64 -20.72
C LYS A 195 11.94 -15.72 -22.18
N GLU A 196 11.35 -14.67 -22.71
CA GLU A 196 10.88 -14.59 -24.11
C GLU A 196 11.99 -14.10 -25.08
N LEU A 197 13.17 -13.72 -24.57
CA LEU A 197 14.28 -13.24 -25.40
C LEU A 197 14.96 -14.36 -26.21
N GLN A 198 15.71 -13.95 -27.24
CA GLN A 198 16.57 -14.87 -27.99
C GLN A 198 17.92 -14.99 -27.30
N PHE A 199 18.32 -16.23 -27.00
CA PHE A 199 19.46 -16.53 -26.14
C PHE A 199 20.77 -16.89 -26.87
N GLY A 200 20.90 -16.56 -28.16
CA GLY A 200 22.13 -16.82 -28.93
C GLY A 200 22.64 -18.26 -28.83
N CYS A 201 23.91 -18.39 -28.45
CA CYS A 201 24.65 -19.64 -28.25
C CYS A 201 24.39 -20.33 -26.90
N VAL A 202 23.55 -19.76 -26.02
CA VAL A 202 23.19 -20.43 -24.76
C VAL A 202 22.40 -21.69 -25.09
N SER A 203 22.92 -22.85 -24.69
CA SER A 203 22.23 -24.13 -24.91
C SER A 203 20.92 -24.22 -24.12
N GLU A 204 19.92 -24.95 -24.63
CA GLU A 204 18.63 -25.14 -23.95
C GLU A 204 18.81 -25.72 -22.53
N GLY A 205 19.68 -26.70 -22.37
CA GLY A 205 19.97 -27.25 -21.04
C GLY A 205 20.56 -26.23 -20.06
N CYS A 206 21.41 -25.30 -20.51
CA CYS A 206 21.89 -24.21 -19.67
C CYS A 206 20.76 -23.22 -19.34
N LYS A 207 19.89 -22.87 -20.30
CA LYS A 207 18.74 -22.00 -20.05
C LYS A 207 17.82 -22.58 -18.99
N ASP A 208 17.48 -23.87 -19.09
CA ASP A 208 16.60 -24.54 -18.14
C ASP A 208 17.14 -24.52 -16.70
N LEU A 209 18.46 -24.72 -16.55
CA LEU A 209 19.11 -24.62 -15.23
C LEU A 209 19.00 -23.20 -14.67
N MET A 210 19.25 -22.17 -15.49
CA MET A 210 19.18 -20.78 -15.07
C MET A 210 17.75 -20.34 -14.77
N PHE A 211 16.78 -20.75 -15.59
CA PHE A 211 15.37 -20.45 -15.39
C PHE A 211 14.84 -21.08 -14.11
N LYS A 212 15.27 -22.30 -13.76
CA LYS A 212 14.94 -22.90 -12.45
C LYS A 212 15.44 -22.06 -11.28
N ILE A 213 16.64 -21.49 -11.38
CA ILE A 213 17.19 -20.61 -10.33
C ILE A 213 16.40 -19.29 -10.27
N LEU A 214 16.08 -18.70 -11.42
CA LEU A 214 15.24 -17.50 -11.50
C LEU A 214 13.86 -17.72 -10.89
N ASP A 215 13.24 -18.87 -11.17
CA ASP A 215 11.90 -19.21 -10.67
C ASP A 215 11.85 -19.45 -9.14
N GLN A 216 12.98 -19.79 -8.52
CA GLN A 216 13.06 -19.81 -7.06
C GLN A 216 12.91 -18.41 -6.46
N GLY A 217 13.27 -17.38 -7.23
CA GLY A 217 13.05 -15.97 -6.92
C GLY A 217 13.70 -15.50 -5.63
N ALA A 218 14.74 -16.17 -5.14
CA ALA A 218 15.37 -15.87 -3.86
C ALA A 218 15.82 -14.39 -3.77
N ALA A 219 16.43 -13.89 -4.84
CA ALA A 219 16.81 -12.50 -4.97
C ALA A 219 15.60 -11.55 -4.90
N PHE A 220 14.50 -11.85 -5.61
CA PHE A 220 13.31 -10.99 -5.67
C PHE A 220 12.54 -10.95 -4.35
N LYS A 221 12.58 -12.05 -3.57
CA LYS A 221 11.95 -12.14 -2.25
C LYS A 221 12.56 -11.18 -1.22
N HIS A 222 13.85 -10.83 -1.35
CA HIS A 222 14.48 -9.85 -0.47
C HIS A 222 13.82 -8.46 -0.58
N ALA A 223 13.45 -8.03 -1.79
CA ALA A 223 12.75 -6.76 -1.99
C ALA A 223 11.37 -6.73 -1.29
N GLN A 224 10.60 -7.82 -1.41
CA GLN A 224 9.31 -7.94 -0.72
C GLN A 224 9.48 -7.97 0.80
N GLN A 225 10.54 -8.60 1.29
CA GLN A 225 10.85 -8.64 2.72
C GLN A 225 11.03 -7.25 3.29
N PHE A 226 11.87 -6.40 2.68
CA PHE A 226 12.06 -5.00 3.12
C PHE A 226 10.75 -4.21 3.24
N LEU A 227 9.87 -4.35 2.24
CA LEU A 227 8.58 -3.68 2.22
C LEU A 227 7.67 -4.20 3.34
N SER A 228 7.60 -5.54 3.50
CA SER A 228 6.77 -6.18 4.51
C SER A 228 7.20 -5.88 5.95
N GLU A 229 8.51 -5.87 6.22
CA GLU A 229 9.08 -5.56 7.53
C GLU A 229 8.85 -4.11 7.90
N THR A 230 9.12 -3.19 6.98
CA THR A 230 8.89 -1.75 7.18
C THR A 230 7.40 -1.47 7.41
N CYS A 231 6.53 -2.09 6.61
CA CYS A 231 5.09 -1.99 6.79
C CYS A 231 4.66 -2.49 8.17
N SER A 232 5.11 -3.69 8.58
CA SER A 232 4.76 -4.28 9.87
C SER A 232 5.20 -3.38 11.03
N PHE A 233 6.43 -2.85 10.97
CA PHE A 233 6.94 -1.87 11.92
C PHE A 233 6.06 -0.62 12.01
N LEU A 234 5.61 -0.08 10.88
CA LEU A 234 4.74 1.10 10.86
C LEU A 234 3.36 0.80 11.43
N VAL A 235 2.76 -0.35 11.08
CA VAL A 235 1.47 -0.78 11.61
C VAL A 235 1.53 -0.90 13.13
N GLU A 236 2.54 -1.57 13.67
CA GLU A 236 2.71 -1.72 15.12
C GLU A 236 2.90 -0.39 15.84
N LYS A 237 3.62 0.56 15.22
CA LYS A 237 3.96 1.84 15.85
C LYS A 237 2.88 2.90 15.72
N LEU A 238 2.05 2.84 14.68
CA LEU A 238 1.12 3.92 14.32
C LEU A 238 -0.34 3.51 14.40
N VAL A 239 -0.63 2.21 14.29
CA VAL A 239 -2.00 1.69 14.27
C VAL A 239 -2.20 0.86 15.53
N PHE A 240 -2.53 1.57 16.62
CA PHE A 240 -2.86 0.96 17.91
C PHE A 240 -4.26 0.33 17.86
N GLU A 241 -4.41 -0.87 18.38
CA GLU A 241 -5.72 -1.50 18.53
C GLU A 241 -6.05 -1.45 20.02
N PRO A 242 -7.10 -0.75 20.46
CA PRO A 242 -7.53 -0.84 21.84
C PRO A 242 -7.94 -2.29 22.14
N GLU A 243 -7.43 -2.86 23.24
CA GLU A 243 -7.82 -4.21 23.66
C GLU A 243 -9.35 -4.29 23.73
N PRO A 244 -9.97 -5.35 23.17
CA PRO A 244 -11.39 -5.55 23.35
C PRO A 244 -11.69 -5.60 24.85
N PRO A 245 -12.80 -5.00 25.32
CA PRO A 245 -13.17 -5.08 26.72
C PRO A 245 -13.21 -6.55 27.13
N SER A 246 -12.45 -6.87 28.18
CA SER A 246 -12.45 -8.22 28.76
C SER A 246 -13.88 -8.61 29.14
N PRO A 247 -14.31 -9.85 28.85
CA PRO A 247 -15.68 -10.31 29.08
C PRO A 247 -16.10 -10.28 30.55
#